data_AF-A0A7X3MEX0-F1
#
_entry.id   AF-A0A7X3MEX0-F1
#
_cell.length_a   1.000
_cell.length_b   1.000
_cell.length_c   1.000
_cell.angle_alpha   90.00
_cell.angle_beta   90.00
_cell.angle_gamma   90.00
#
_symmetry.space_group_name_H-M   'P 1'
#
loop_
_entity.id
_entity.type
_entity.pdbx_description
1 polymer ?
#
loop_
_entity_poly.entity_id
_entity_poly.type
_entity_poly.pdbx_seq_one_letter_code
_entity_poly.pdbx_strand_id
1 'polypeptide(L)'
;MKKRTSIIAAGVFLLIAGMLAWSLKPAHDNERNNSDGDGGSIESIADGEASENQTEKEAYELKIIEMDEQEKEETLKKLFSFMESCKNIYESTIKEGNTDEDALHGMIEIGAKKGLSVACGNRDYNLSNYEQVDAALRDALSGKEAEAEIYQVNTVGVFRYYHLAFNKKNELFVTSASAVFTEEMKPALSQLEKILAYQWEYTPKGWLIWEKALSRNQEMDMHIFCRVLPLDEQCRRITQEYVVPVSYFCNNLFLTDWDMSSLEKLEFNDLFEFLYAEEYGKRLENEAYGDGIPKQEFESVIGQYFDISVDDIEQYGRYDSAKGSYPFHAIGIRNRVQQLQPSFPEVVRCTENEDGTVTAYVEAVSIEEGMDCYYAHEVTLGRREDGRYVYVGNRVDRERSYCIPAYRARREFEGAK
;
A
#
# COMPACT_ATOMS: atom_id res chain seq x y z
N MET A 1 42.49 14.75 20.40
CA MET A 1 42.63 13.55 21.25
C MET A 1 41.90 12.39 20.59
N LYS A 2 42.51 11.21 20.60
CA LYS A 2 42.13 10.00 19.87
C LYS A 2 40.82 9.37 20.37
N LYS A 3 40.05 8.88 19.38
CA LYS A 3 39.23 7.65 19.29
C LYS A 3 38.50 7.10 20.52
N ARG A 4 37.22 6.79 20.29
CA ARG A 4 36.59 5.45 20.38
C ARG A 4 35.25 5.55 19.61
N THR A 5 35.19 5.22 18.31
CA THR A 5 34.83 3.88 17.78
C THR A 5 33.97 3.05 18.72
N SER A 6 32.66 3.07 18.47
CA SER A 6 31.75 1.95 18.77
C SER A 6 31.26 1.41 17.43
N ILE A 7 31.86 0.29 17.03
CA ILE A 7 31.40 -0.59 15.96
C ILE A 7 30.39 -1.52 16.61
N ILE A 8 29.10 -1.41 16.27
CA ILE A 8 28.12 -2.47 16.55
C ILE A 8 27.18 -2.61 15.34
N ALA A 9 27.38 -3.73 14.64
CA ALA A 9 26.42 -4.54 13.91
C ALA A 9 25.64 -3.92 12.73
N ALA A 10 26.34 -3.74 11.61
CA ALA A 10 25.75 -4.00 10.29
C ALA A 10 25.71 -5.52 10.09
N GLY A 11 24.50 -6.11 10.06
CA GLY A 11 24.39 -7.55 9.83
C GLY A 11 23.04 -8.15 10.17
N VAL A 12 21.95 -7.72 9.52
CA VAL A 12 20.77 -8.54 9.23
C VAL A 12 20.04 -7.89 8.05
N PHE A 13 20.24 -8.35 6.80
CA PHE A 13 19.24 -8.25 5.71
C PHE A 13 19.63 -9.13 4.51
N LEU A 14 20.06 -10.37 4.79
CA LEU A 14 20.28 -11.42 3.78
C LEU A 14 19.69 -12.76 4.26
N LEU A 15 18.48 -12.74 4.82
CA LEU A 15 17.79 -13.94 5.31
C LEU A 15 16.28 -13.91 5.07
N ILE A 16 15.85 -13.63 3.83
CA ILE A 16 14.50 -14.02 3.37
C ILE A 16 14.53 -14.84 2.06
N ALA A 17 15.66 -14.94 1.36
CA ALA A 17 15.76 -15.78 0.15
C ALA A 17 16.14 -17.26 0.40
N GLY A 18 16.26 -17.70 1.67
CA GLY A 18 16.83 -19.01 2.03
C GLY A 18 15.89 -20.04 2.68
N MET A 19 14.62 -19.73 2.90
CA MET A 19 13.67 -20.66 3.56
C MET A 19 12.69 -21.39 2.63
N LEU A 20 12.85 -21.28 1.30
CA LEU A 20 12.00 -22.00 0.34
C LEU A 20 12.63 -23.29 -0.23
N ALA A 21 13.84 -23.66 0.19
CA ALA A 21 14.56 -24.82 -0.37
C ALA A 21 14.63 -26.07 0.54
N TRP A 22 13.94 -26.09 1.70
CA TRP A 22 13.97 -27.23 2.62
C TRP A 22 12.58 -27.60 3.16
N SER A 23 11.62 -27.80 2.26
CA SER A 23 10.36 -28.50 2.59
C SER A 23 9.80 -29.33 1.43
N LEU A 24 10.64 -29.73 0.48
CA LEU A 24 10.27 -30.66 -0.59
C LEU A 24 11.19 -31.89 -0.54
N LYS A 25 10.78 -32.88 0.25
CA LYS A 25 11.09 -34.29 -0.04
C LYS A 25 9.78 -35.02 -0.28
N PRO A 26 9.67 -35.82 -1.35
CA PRO A 26 8.46 -36.56 -1.66
C PRO A 26 8.28 -37.71 -0.65
N ALA A 27 7.07 -37.85 -0.11
CA ALA A 27 6.67 -39.05 0.60
C ALA A 27 6.44 -40.16 -0.44
N HIS A 28 7.14 -41.28 -0.25
CA HIS A 28 7.04 -42.50 -1.06
C HIS A 28 5.79 -43.29 -0.66
N ASP A 29 5.18 -43.94 -1.65
CA ASP A 29 3.91 -44.65 -1.58
C ASP A 29 3.80 -45.84 -0.61
N ASN A 30 2.53 -46.09 -0.29
CA ASN A 30 1.87 -47.10 0.55
C ASN A 30 2.26 -48.58 0.29
N GLU A 31 2.13 -49.39 1.34
CA GLU A 31 1.61 -50.76 1.22
C GLU A 31 0.65 -51.07 2.38
N ARG A 32 -0.63 -51.36 2.06
CA ARG A 32 -1.46 -52.34 2.77
C ARG A 32 -2.60 -52.83 1.87
N ASN A 33 -2.65 -54.15 1.76
CA ASN A 33 -3.53 -54.97 0.93
C ASN A 33 -4.97 -55.15 1.46
N ASN A 34 -5.84 -55.54 0.51
CA ASN A 34 -7.09 -56.34 0.62
C ASN A 34 -8.35 -55.60 1.13
N SER A 35 -9.56 -55.81 0.60
CA SER A 35 -10.12 -56.85 -0.29
C SER A 35 -11.54 -56.45 -0.76
N ASP A 36 -11.94 -57.05 -1.88
CA ASP A 36 -13.29 -57.47 -2.31
C ASP A 36 -14.42 -56.45 -2.58
N GLY A 37 -14.81 -56.38 -3.87
CA GLY A 37 -16.11 -56.92 -4.29
C GLY A 37 -17.25 -55.95 -4.61
N ASP A 38 -17.55 -55.87 -5.91
CA ASP A 38 -18.88 -55.96 -6.56
C ASP A 38 -19.24 -54.80 -7.49
N GLY A 39 -19.78 -55.19 -8.65
CA GLY A 39 -19.88 -54.39 -9.86
C GLY A 39 -21.13 -53.51 -9.96
N GLY A 40 -21.02 -52.51 -10.82
CA GLY A 40 -22.14 -51.68 -11.25
C GLY A 40 -21.66 -50.57 -12.17
N SER A 41 -21.82 -50.78 -13.47
CA SER A 41 -21.54 -49.81 -14.53
C SER A 41 -22.41 -48.56 -14.39
N ILE A 42 -21.76 -47.40 -14.21
CA ILE A 42 -22.34 -46.08 -14.51
C ILE A 42 -21.26 -45.30 -15.30
N GLU A 43 -21.48 -45.17 -16.60
CA GLU A 43 -20.74 -44.24 -17.45
C GLU A 43 -21.11 -42.79 -17.10
N SER A 44 -20.11 -41.92 -17.21
CA SER A 44 -20.19 -40.47 -17.51
C SER A 44 -20.57 -39.48 -16.39
N ILE A 45 -19.72 -39.34 -15.36
CA ILE A 45 -19.58 -38.07 -14.57
C ILE A 45 -18.10 -37.68 -14.35
N ALA A 46 -17.13 -38.56 -14.59
CA ALA A 46 -15.73 -38.35 -14.19
C ALA A 46 -14.94 -37.29 -14.98
N ASP A 47 -15.37 -36.90 -16.19
CA ASP A 47 -14.63 -35.93 -17.01
C ASP A 47 -14.85 -34.47 -16.59
N GLY A 48 -15.93 -34.17 -15.85
CA GLY A 48 -16.20 -32.83 -15.32
C GLY A 48 -15.35 -32.52 -14.09
N GLU A 49 -15.40 -33.39 -13.07
CA GLU A 49 -14.71 -33.19 -11.78
C GLU A 49 -13.18 -33.27 -11.89
N ALA A 50 -12.63 -34.08 -12.80
CA ALA A 50 -11.18 -34.16 -13.01
C ALA A 50 -10.64 -32.92 -13.75
N SER A 51 -11.39 -32.38 -14.72
CA SER A 51 -11.00 -31.16 -15.43
C SER A 51 -11.16 -29.91 -14.55
N GLU A 52 -12.22 -29.84 -13.72
CA GLU A 52 -12.44 -28.73 -12.80
C GLU A 52 -11.33 -28.67 -11.74
N ASN A 53 -10.99 -29.80 -11.11
CA ASN A 53 -9.89 -29.88 -10.14
C ASN A 53 -8.51 -29.53 -10.74
N GLN A 54 -8.28 -29.85 -12.01
CA GLN A 54 -7.02 -29.55 -12.69
C GLN A 54 -6.92 -28.07 -13.08
N THR A 55 -8.02 -27.50 -13.60
CA THR A 55 -8.13 -26.06 -13.94
C THR A 55 -8.02 -25.19 -12.69
N GLU A 56 -8.62 -25.62 -11.58
CA GLU A 56 -8.52 -24.93 -10.29
C GLU A 56 -7.09 -24.95 -9.75
N LYS A 57 -6.40 -26.10 -9.81
CA LYS A 57 -5.00 -26.20 -9.37
C LYS A 57 -4.05 -25.33 -10.20
N GLU A 58 -4.26 -25.27 -11.52
CA GLU A 58 -3.50 -24.42 -12.45
C GLU A 58 -3.67 -22.93 -12.17
N ALA A 59 -4.79 -22.51 -11.58
CA ALA A 59 -5.02 -21.11 -11.22
C ALA A 59 -4.13 -20.63 -10.06
N TYR A 60 -3.72 -21.53 -9.17
CA TYR A 60 -2.83 -21.23 -8.03
C TYR A 60 -1.33 -21.40 -8.35
N GLU A 61 -0.98 -21.84 -9.56
CA GLU A 61 0.41 -22.04 -9.97
C GLU A 61 0.91 -20.87 -10.82
N LEU A 62 2.07 -20.33 -10.45
CA LEU A 62 2.72 -19.25 -11.19
C LEU A 62 3.13 -19.74 -12.59
N LYS A 63 2.57 -19.15 -13.64
CA LYS A 63 2.90 -19.48 -15.03
C LYS A 63 4.16 -18.77 -15.49
N ILE A 64 5.32 -19.32 -15.14
CA ILE A 64 6.63 -18.83 -15.58
C ILE A 64 6.87 -19.20 -17.03
N ILE A 65 7.41 -18.27 -17.81
CA ILE A 65 7.81 -18.46 -19.19
C ILE A 65 9.32 -18.34 -19.29
N GLU A 66 9.95 -19.27 -20.01
CA GLU A 66 11.38 -19.18 -20.29
C GLU A 66 11.68 -18.00 -21.20
N MET A 67 12.64 -17.18 -20.77
CA MET A 67 13.19 -16.09 -21.57
C MET A 67 14.39 -16.61 -22.36
N ASP A 68 14.49 -16.21 -23.63
CA ASP A 68 15.73 -16.40 -24.38
C ASP A 68 16.82 -15.40 -23.92
N GLU A 69 18.08 -15.66 -24.30
CA GLU A 69 19.20 -14.83 -23.87
C GLU A 69 19.11 -13.39 -24.42
N GLN A 70 18.54 -13.20 -25.61
CA GLN A 70 18.39 -11.87 -26.19
C GLN A 70 17.38 -11.04 -25.38
N GLU A 71 16.24 -11.63 -25.02
CA GLU A 71 15.21 -10.99 -24.21
C GLU A 71 15.76 -10.60 -22.82
N LYS A 72 16.56 -11.48 -22.20
CA LYS A 72 17.23 -11.18 -20.92
C LYS A 72 18.19 -10.00 -21.08
N GLU A 73 19.07 -10.03 -22.08
CA GLU A 73 20.06 -8.97 -22.31
C GLU A 73 19.39 -7.61 -22.58
N GLU A 74 18.34 -7.58 -23.41
CA GLU A 74 17.59 -6.36 -23.72
C GLU A 74 16.87 -5.80 -22.48
N THR A 75 16.25 -6.66 -21.69
CA THR A 75 15.57 -6.29 -20.44
C THR A 75 16.56 -5.66 -19.45
N LEU A 76 17.71 -6.31 -19.22
CA LEU A 76 18.73 -5.82 -18.31
C LEU A 76 19.36 -4.52 -18.81
N LYS A 77 19.61 -4.41 -20.11
CA LYS A 77 20.13 -3.18 -20.73
C LYS A 77 19.20 -1.99 -20.50
N LYS A 78 17.89 -2.18 -20.68
CA LYS A 78 16.87 -1.14 -20.44
C LYS A 78 16.87 -0.69 -18.98
N LEU A 79 16.79 -1.63 -18.04
CA LEU A 79 16.80 -1.33 -16.60
C LEU A 79 18.10 -0.62 -16.17
N PHE A 80 19.25 -1.18 -16.53
CA PHE A 80 20.55 -0.63 -16.11
C PHE A 80 20.86 0.71 -16.77
N SER A 81 20.40 0.96 -18.00
CA SER A 81 20.52 2.27 -18.62
C SER A 81 19.70 3.34 -17.89
N PHE A 82 18.53 3.00 -17.37
CA PHE A 82 17.75 3.92 -16.54
C PHE A 82 18.47 4.16 -15.21
N MET A 83 18.89 3.11 -14.51
CA MET A 83 19.65 3.21 -13.26
C MET A 83 20.88 4.11 -13.41
N GLU A 84 21.74 3.85 -14.40
CA GLU A 84 22.97 4.62 -14.58
C GLU A 84 22.70 6.11 -14.87
N SER A 85 21.55 6.43 -15.47
CA SER A 85 21.12 7.81 -15.67
C SER A 85 20.78 8.52 -14.34
N CYS A 86 20.32 7.77 -13.34
CA CYS A 86 19.93 8.25 -12.01
C CYS A 86 21.09 8.26 -11.00
N LYS A 87 22.21 7.62 -11.32
CA LYS A 87 23.35 7.38 -10.43
C LYS A 87 23.83 8.61 -9.65
N ASN A 88 24.00 9.74 -10.33
CA ASN A 88 24.51 10.96 -9.69
C ASN A 88 23.56 11.49 -8.62
N ILE A 89 22.24 11.44 -8.88
CA ILE A 89 21.23 11.84 -7.89
C ILE A 89 21.30 10.85 -6.73
N TYR A 90 21.19 9.55 -7.01
CA TYR A 90 21.18 8.49 -6.01
C TYR A 90 22.40 8.55 -5.06
N GLU A 91 23.61 8.69 -5.60
CA GLU A 91 24.85 8.76 -4.82
C GLU A 91 24.88 9.99 -3.90
N SER A 92 24.31 11.11 -4.35
CA SER A 92 24.36 12.38 -3.61
C SER A 92 23.35 12.48 -2.46
N THR A 93 22.31 11.64 -2.47
CA THR A 93 21.14 11.80 -1.59
C THR A 93 20.83 10.56 -0.76
N ILE A 94 21.55 9.45 -0.95
CA ILE A 94 21.38 8.26 -0.11
C ILE A 94 21.79 8.56 1.33
N LYS A 95 20.83 8.43 2.25
CA LYS A 95 20.99 8.61 3.70
C LYS A 95 20.60 7.30 4.38
N GLU A 96 21.53 6.69 5.12
CA GLU A 96 21.28 5.47 5.90
C GLU A 96 20.64 4.31 5.10
N GLY A 97 20.90 4.25 3.79
CA GLY A 97 20.36 3.22 2.89
C GLY A 97 19.03 3.58 2.21
N ASN A 98 18.47 4.77 2.46
CA ASN A 98 17.27 5.27 1.81
C ASN A 98 17.55 6.53 0.98
N THR A 99 16.81 6.72 -0.10
CA THR A 99 16.76 7.94 -0.90
C THR A 99 15.65 8.84 -0.37
N ASP A 100 15.91 10.14 -0.20
CA ASP A 100 14.84 11.11 0.12
C ASP A 100 13.87 11.34 -1.06
N GLU A 101 12.67 11.84 -0.75
CA GLU A 101 11.57 11.98 -1.72
C GLU A 101 11.92 12.92 -2.88
N ASP A 102 12.59 14.04 -2.59
CA ASP A 102 13.05 14.98 -3.61
C ASP A 102 13.99 14.31 -4.63
N ALA A 103 14.94 13.51 -4.14
CA ALA A 103 15.81 12.75 -5.01
C ALA A 103 15.07 11.68 -5.81
N LEU A 104 14.09 11.02 -5.19
CA LEU A 104 13.23 10.05 -5.87
C LEU A 104 12.47 10.69 -7.04
N HIS A 105 11.82 11.82 -6.80
CA HIS A 105 11.13 12.59 -7.84
C HIS A 105 12.11 13.08 -8.91
N GLY A 106 13.31 13.51 -8.52
CA GLY A 106 14.39 13.86 -9.44
C GLY A 106 14.80 12.71 -10.38
N MET A 107 14.86 11.48 -9.87
CA MET A 107 15.15 10.29 -10.68
C MET A 107 14.00 9.96 -11.65
N ILE A 108 12.75 10.12 -11.22
CA ILE A 108 11.56 9.97 -12.08
C ILE A 108 11.61 10.99 -13.23
N GLU A 109 11.94 12.25 -12.93
CA GLU A 109 12.10 13.33 -13.89
C GLU A 109 13.24 13.08 -14.91
N ILE A 110 14.34 12.44 -14.50
CA ILE A 110 15.40 12.02 -15.43
C ILE A 110 14.86 11.01 -16.44
N GLY A 111 14.09 10.02 -15.99
CA GLY A 111 13.47 9.05 -16.88
C GLY A 111 12.40 9.68 -17.76
N ALA A 112 11.59 10.58 -17.21
CA ALA A 112 10.56 11.32 -17.93
C ALA A 112 11.15 12.10 -19.12
N LYS A 113 12.27 12.83 -18.90
CA LYS A 113 12.99 13.58 -19.95
C LYS A 113 13.60 12.69 -21.05
N LYS A 114 13.75 11.40 -20.78
CA LYS A 114 14.19 10.38 -21.76
C LYS A 114 13.01 9.71 -22.48
N GLY A 115 11.78 10.13 -22.20
CA GLY A 115 10.56 9.55 -22.76
C GLY A 115 10.11 8.25 -22.08
N LEU A 116 10.72 7.88 -20.94
CA LEU A 116 10.36 6.68 -20.21
C LEU A 116 9.13 6.94 -19.33
N SER A 117 8.29 5.92 -19.18
CA SER A 117 7.17 5.96 -18.23
C SER A 117 7.64 5.44 -16.88
N VAL A 118 7.84 6.33 -15.91
CA VAL A 118 8.43 6.00 -14.61
C VAL A 118 7.41 6.25 -13.50
N ALA A 119 7.05 5.18 -12.80
CA ALA A 119 6.20 5.20 -11.62
C ALA A 119 7.03 5.45 -10.35
N CYS A 120 6.44 6.14 -9.39
CA CYS A 120 6.96 6.17 -8.04
C CYS A 120 6.48 4.95 -7.26
N GLY A 121 7.40 4.14 -6.71
CA GLY A 121 7.05 3.02 -5.84
C GLY A 121 6.40 3.43 -4.52
N ASN A 122 6.58 4.69 -4.11
CA ASN A 122 5.95 5.28 -2.93
C ASN A 122 4.55 5.85 -3.22
N ARG A 123 4.15 5.96 -4.49
CA ARG A 123 2.81 6.40 -4.95
C ARG A 123 2.46 7.87 -4.62
N ASP A 124 3.46 8.69 -4.33
CA ASP A 124 3.36 10.14 -4.12
C ASP A 124 3.61 10.95 -5.40
N TYR A 125 4.09 10.32 -6.47
CA TYR A 125 4.33 10.93 -7.78
C TYR A 125 3.58 10.21 -8.91
N ASN A 126 3.09 10.98 -9.89
CA ASN A 126 2.41 10.42 -11.06
C ASN A 126 3.35 9.58 -11.92
N LEU A 127 2.79 8.61 -12.62
CA LEU A 127 3.47 7.97 -13.74
C LEU A 127 3.84 9.04 -14.78
N SER A 128 5.14 9.21 -15.02
CA SER A 128 5.60 10.09 -16.10
C SER A 128 5.23 9.50 -17.46
N ASN A 129 5.03 10.35 -18.48
CA ASN A 129 4.71 9.94 -19.85
C ASN A 129 3.59 8.88 -19.95
N TYR A 130 2.59 8.95 -19.05
CA TYR A 130 1.56 7.94 -18.87
C TYR A 130 0.71 7.70 -20.12
N GLU A 131 0.60 8.69 -21.02
CA GLU A 131 -0.24 8.62 -22.22
C GLU A 131 0.14 7.44 -23.12
N GLN A 132 1.42 7.07 -23.16
CA GLN A 132 1.90 5.92 -23.93
C GLN A 132 1.38 4.60 -23.33
N VAL A 133 1.37 4.50 -22.00
CA VAL A 133 0.89 3.33 -21.26
C VAL A 133 -0.64 3.26 -21.33
N ASP A 134 -1.34 4.36 -21.12
CA ASP A 134 -2.80 4.45 -21.24
C ASP A 134 -3.27 4.05 -22.65
N ALA A 135 -2.62 4.55 -23.70
CA ALA A 135 -2.95 4.20 -25.08
C ALA A 135 -2.78 2.70 -25.34
N ALA A 136 -1.67 2.10 -24.91
CA ALA A 136 -1.42 0.67 -25.06
C ALA A 136 -2.45 -0.18 -24.30
N LEU A 137 -2.81 0.21 -23.07
CA LEU A 137 -3.84 -0.49 -22.29
C LEU A 137 -5.23 -0.37 -22.92
N ARG A 138 -5.59 0.78 -23.48
CA ARG A 138 -6.85 0.95 -24.22
C ARG A 138 -6.88 0.11 -25.51
N ASP A 139 -5.75 0.01 -26.20
CA ASP A 139 -5.64 -0.86 -27.36
C ASP A 139 -5.80 -2.33 -26.97
N ALA A 140 -5.16 -2.76 -25.87
CA ALA A 140 -5.34 -4.11 -25.31
C ALA A 140 -6.81 -4.39 -24.95
N LEU A 141 -7.48 -3.48 -24.23
CA LEU A 141 -8.92 -3.59 -23.91
C LEU A 141 -9.82 -3.67 -25.17
N SER A 142 -9.35 -3.15 -26.30
CA SER A 142 -10.05 -3.26 -27.59
C SER A 142 -9.76 -4.56 -28.36
N GLY A 143 -8.99 -5.49 -27.77
CA GLY A 143 -8.62 -6.78 -28.34
C GLY A 143 -7.45 -6.73 -29.33
N LYS A 144 -6.67 -5.64 -29.32
CA LYS A 144 -5.47 -5.51 -30.17
C LYS A 144 -4.25 -6.05 -29.44
N GLU A 145 -3.26 -6.48 -30.22
CA GLU A 145 -1.91 -6.66 -29.68
C GLU A 145 -1.35 -5.28 -29.32
N ALA A 146 -0.81 -5.18 -28.12
CA ALA A 146 -0.27 -3.94 -27.58
C ALA A 146 0.89 -4.25 -26.65
N GLU A 147 1.80 -3.28 -26.49
CA GLU A 147 2.90 -3.37 -25.55
C GLU A 147 3.05 -2.07 -24.78
N ALA A 148 3.46 -2.17 -23.52
CA ALA A 148 3.77 -1.03 -22.67
C ALA A 148 5.01 -1.31 -21.83
N GLU A 149 5.78 -0.26 -21.55
CA GLU A 149 6.95 -0.31 -20.69
C GLU A 149 6.75 0.61 -19.50
N ILE A 150 7.02 0.10 -18.30
CA ILE A 150 6.91 0.84 -17.06
C ILE A 150 8.19 0.62 -16.26
N TYR A 151 8.82 1.72 -15.87
CA TYR A 151 9.92 1.72 -14.92
C TYR A 151 9.38 2.12 -13.55
N GLN A 152 10.05 1.71 -12.49
CA GLN A 152 9.73 2.14 -11.14
C GLN A 152 11.00 2.36 -10.35
N VAL A 153 10.97 3.33 -9.45
CA VAL A 153 12.00 3.53 -8.42
C VAL A 153 11.30 3.85 -7.09
N ASN A 154 11.88 3.46 -5.95
CA ASN A 154 11.34 3.73 -4.62
C ASN A 154 12.41 4.27 -3.66
N THR A 155 11.98 4.71 -2.47
CA THR A 155 12.89 5.28 -1.46
C THR A 155 13.90 4.28 -0.88
N VAL A 156 13.71 2.97 -1.06
CA VAL A 156 14.66 1.93 -0.62
C VAL A 156 15.71 1.63 -1.72
N GLY A 157 15.70 2.39 -2.82
CA GLY A 157 16.69 2.27 -3.89
C GLY A 157 16.51 1.07 -4.81
N VAL A 158 15.33 0.46 -4.81
CA VAL A 158 14.98 -0.61 -5.75
C VAL A 158 14.47 0.01 -7.04
N PHE A 159 15.14 -0.33 -8.14
CA PHE A 159 14.71 -0.02 -9.49
C PHE A 159 14.01 -1.24 -10.08
N ARG A 160 12.89 -1.02 -10.77
CA ARG A 160 12.16 -2.07 -11.48
C ARG A 160 11.87 -1.66 -12.91
N TYR A 161 11.75 -2.67 -13.76
CA TYR A 161 11.28 -2.57 -15.12
C TYR A 161 10.21 -3.63 -15.35
N TYR A 162 9.15 -3.23 -16.05
CA TYR A 162 8.06 -4.08 -16.49
C TYR A 162 7.86 -3.85 -17.99
N HIS A 163 7.92 -4.92 -18.77
CA HIS A 163 7.41 -4.96 -20.13
C HIS A 163 6.13 -5.77 -20.12
N LEU A 164 5.06 -5.12 -20.57
CA LEU A 164 3.72 -5.66 -20.64
C LEU A 164 3.43 -5.95 -22.10
N ALA A 165 3.15 -7.20 -22.45
CA ALA A 165 2.78 -7.59 -23.80
C ALA A 165 1.41 -8.26 -23.79
N PHE A 166 0.46 -7.66 -24.51
CA PHE A 166 -0.91 -8.11 -24.64
C PHE A 166 -1.11 -8.79 -25.99
N ASN A 167 -1.71 -9.98 -26.00
CA ASN A 167 -2.04 -10.67 -27.24
C ASN A 167 -3.51 -10.48 -27.65
N LYS A 168 -3.89 -10.99 -28.82
CA LYS A 168 -5.29 -10.91 -29.33
C LYS A 168 -6.32 -11.66 -28.49
N LYS A 169 -5.89 -12.52 -27.56
CA LYS A 169 -6.76 -13.19 -26.59
C LYS A 169 -6.91 -12.40 -25.29
N ASN A 170 -6.36 -11.19 -25.23
CA ASN A 170 -6.33 -10.35 -24.03
C ASN A 170 -5.51 -10.96 -22.88
N GLU A 171 -4.58 -11.88 -23.18
CA GLU A 171 -3.65 -12.43 -22.20
C GLU A 171 -2.47 -11.46 -22.01
N LEU A 172 -2.05 -11.27 -20.76
CA LEU A 172 -0.94 -10.39 -20.39
C LEU A 172 0.32 -11.20 -20.06
N PHE A 173 1.36 -11.00 -20.86
CA PHE A 173 2.71 -11.46 -20.60
C PHE A 173 3.49 -10.34 -19.91
N VAL A 174 4.10 -10.62 -18.76
CA VAL A 174 4.88 -9.64 -18.00
C VAL A 174 6.31 -10.11 -17.90
N THR A 175 7.22 -9.40 -18.56
CA THR A 175 8.66 -9.51 -18.32
C THR A 175 9.04 -8.46 -17.28
N SER A 176 9.59 -8.89 -16.14
CA SER A 176 9.96 -8.00 -15.05
C SER A 176 11.40 -8.21 -14.60
N ALA A 177 12.06 -7.11 -14.27
CA ALA A 177 13.40 -7.10 -13.70
C ALA A 177 13.47 -6.11 -12.55
N SER A 178 14.26 -6.43 -11.53
CA SER A 178 14.57 -5.51 -10.43
C SER A 178 16.03 -5.53 -10.07
N ALA A 179 16.55 -4.37 -9.67
CA ALA A 179 17.97 -4.19 -9.37
C ALA A 179 18.18 -3.07 -8.35
N VAL A 180 19.35 -3.11 -7.71
CA VAL A 180 19.81 -2.10 -6.74
C VAL A 180 21.23 -1.67 -7.12
N PHE A 181 21.68 -0.52 -6.60
CA PHE A 181 23.10 -0.17 -6.66
C PHE A 181 23.89 -0.93 -5.59
N THR A 182 25.05 -1.48 -5.96
CA THR A 182 26.04 -2.00 -4.99
C THR A 182 26.76 -0.85 -4.28
N GLU A 183 27.57 -1.18 -3.26
CA GLU A 183 28.44 -0.22 -2.58
C GLU A 183 29.41 0.49 -3.55
N GLU A 184 29.82 -0.17 -4.64
CA GLU A 184 30.65 0.40 -5.71
C GLU A 184 29.84 1.18 -6.76
N MET A 185 28.57 1.50 -6.48
CA MET A 185 27.68 2.25 -7.37
C MET A 185 27.55 1.62 -8.77
N LYS A 186 27.39 0.29 -8.77
CA LYS A 186 27.11 -0.50 -9.98
C LYS A 186 25.73 -1.15 -9.87
N PRO A 187 24.95 -1.23 -10.96
CA PRO A 187 23.71 -2.01 -10.96
C PRO A 187 23.96 -3.50 -10.65
N ALA A 188 23.20 -4.05 -9.72
CA ALA A 188 23.17 -5.48 -9.41
C ALA A 188 21.75 -6.02 -9.53
N LEU A 189 21.59 -7.07 -10.35
CA LEU A 189 20.31 -7.74 -10.57
C LEU A 189 19.83 -8.42 -9.29
N SER A 190 18.60 -8.14 -8.91
CA SER A 190 17.91 -8.79 -7.78
C SER A 190 16.96 -9.89 -8.26
N GLN A 191 16.21 -9.63 -9.34
CA GLN A 191 15.25 -10.58 -9.91
C GLN A 191 15.08 -10.32 -11.40
N LEU A 192 14.87 -11.39 -12.17
CA LEU A 192 14.49 -11.37 -13.57
C LEU A 192 13.52 -12.53 -13.81
N GLU A 193 12.33 -12.23 -14.34
CA GLU A 193 11.32 -13.24 -14.63
C GLU A 193 10.42 -12.82 -15.78
N LYS A 194 9.80 -13.80 -16.42
CA LYS A 194 8.69 -13.61 -17.35
C LYS A 194 7.54 -14.51 -16.93
N ILE A 195 6.34 -13.95 -16.88
CA ILE A 195 5.14 -14.68 -16.49
C ILE A 195 4.00 -14.44 -17.47
N LEU A 196 3.07 -15.37 -17.51
CA LEU A 196 1.70 -15.12 -17.97
C LEU A 196 0.87 -14.76 -16.75
N ALA A 197 0.33 -13.54 -16.69
CA ALA A 197 -0.56 -13.12 -15.62
C ALA A 197 -1.82 -14.00 -15.62
N TYR A 198 -2.32 -14.33 -14.43
CA TYR A 198 -3.56 -15.08 -14.27
C TYR A 198 -4.75 -14.26 -14.77
N GLN A 199 -4.81 -13.00 -14.35
CA GLN A 199 -5.75 -12.01 -14.84
C GLN A 199 -5.15 -10.61 -14.74
N TRP A 200 -5.74 -9.68 -15.48
CA TRP A 200 -5.41 -8.26 -15.38
C TRP A 200 -6.66 -7.41 -15.63
N GLU A 201 -6.63 -6.22 -15.06
CA GLU A 201 -7.68 -5.21 -15.19
C GLU A 201 -7.04 -3.84 -15.41
N TYR A 202 -7.69 -3.03 -16.24
CA TYR A 202 -7.42 -1.59 -16.30
C TYR A 202 -8.68 -0.82 -15.92
N THR A 203 -8.70 -0.30 -14.69
CA THR A 203 -9.91 0.27 -14.10
C THR A 203 -10.23 1.64 -14.71
N PRO A 204 -11.51 2.09 -14.70
CA PRO A 204 -11.87 3.44 -15.16
C PRO A 204 -11.14 4.57 -14.41
N LYS A 205 -10.76 4.32 -13.16
CA LYS A 205 -9.95 5.22 -12.32
C LYS A 205 -8.52 5.36 -12.83
N GLY A 206 -8.05 4.38 -13.61
CA GLY A 206 -6.72 4.35 -14.21
C GLY A 206 -5.72 3.53 -13.42
N TRP A 207 -6.16 2.49 -12.71
CA TRP A 207 -5.28 1.48 -12.13
C TRP A 207 -5.11 0.34 -13.12
N LEU A 208 -3.86 0.02 -13.46
CA LEU A 208 -3.50 -1.27 -14.01
C LEU A 208 -3.25 -2.22 -12.84
N ILE A 209 -4.01 -3.31 -12.80
CA ILE A 209 -3.90 -4.36 -11.79
C ILE A 209 -3.64 -5.66 -12.54
N TRP A 210 -2.64 -6.44 -12.14
CA TRP A 210 -2.52 -7.81 -12.60
C TRP A 210 -2.20 -8.76 -11.46
N GLU A 211 -2.75 -9.96 -11.54
CA GLU A 211 -2.54 -11.02 -10.57
C GLU A 211 -1.63 -12.08 -11.18
N LYS A 212 -0.56 -12.47 -10.48
CA LYS A 212 0.40 -13.45 -10.99
C LYS A 212 -0.17 -14.88 -10.99
N ALA A 213 -0.97 -15.21 -9.98
CA ALA A 213 -1.68 -16.47 -9.75
C ALA A 213 -2.69 -16.26 -8.62
N LEU A 214 -3.72 -17.08 -8.52
CA LEU A 214 -4.60 -17.06 -7.35
C LEU A 214 -3.81 -17.33 -6.07
N SER A 215 -4.12 -16.57 -5.03
CA SER A 215 -3.51 -16.80 -3.72
C SER A 215 -4.24 -17.87 -2.91
N ARG A 216 -3.47 -18.77 -2.27
CA ARG A 216 -4.02 -19.80 -1.38
C ARG A 216 -4.32 -19.27 0.03
N ASN A 217 -3.76 -18.12 0.39
CA ASN A 217 -4.00 -17.47 1.68
C ASN A 217 -3.76 -15.96 1.56
N GLN A 218 -4.39 -15.18 2.42
CA GLN A 218 -4.24 -13.71 2.43
C GLN A 218 -2.82 -13.22 2.76
N GLU A 219 -1.86 -14.12 3.04
CA GLU A 219 -0.47 -13.77 3.35
C GLU A 219 0.42 -13.66 2.11
N MET A 220 0.01 -14.23 0.98
CA MET A 220 0.74 -14.08 -0.29
C MET A 220 -0.02 -13.14 -1.21
N ASP A 221 0.46 -11.90 -1.28
CA ASP A 221 -0.03 -10.94 -2.26
C ASP A 221 0.48 -11.32 -3.66
N MET A 222 -0.48 -11.57 -4.56
CA MET A 222 -0.23 -11.91 -5.95
C MET A 222 -0.60 -10.76 -6.89
N HIS A 223 -1.14 -9.67 -6.38
CA HIS A 223 -1.53 -8.52 -7.17
C HIS A 223 -0.39 -7.51 -7.29
N ILE A 224 -0.28 -6.89 -8.46
CA ILE A 224 0.58 -5.75 -8.68
C ILE A 224 -0.29 -4.60 -9.18
N PHE A 225 -0.12 -3.44 -8.55
CA PHE A 225 -0.87 -2.22 -8.87
C PHE A 225 0.07 -1.18 -9.49
N CYS A 226 -0.35 -0.60 -10.59
CA CYS A 226 0.29 0.55 -11.21
C CYS A 226 -0.76 1.65 -11.51
N ARG A 227 -0.60 2.83 -10.89
CA ARG A 227 -1.44 3.99 -11.16
C ARG A 227 -1.00 4.62 -12.47
N VAL A 228 -1.79 4.43 -13.53
CA VAL A 228 -1.46 4.92 -14.88
C VAL A 228 -1.93 6.35 -15.05
N LEU A 229 -3.23 6.61 -14.88
CA LEU A 229 -3.75 7.97 -15.02
C LEU A 229 -3.26 8.85 -13.87
N PRO A 230 -2.95 10.13 -14.14
CA PRO A 230 -2.56 11.05 -13.09
C PRO A 230 -3.76 11.37 -12.20
N LEU A 231 -3.47 11.59 -10.92
CA LEU A 231 -4.44 12.18 -9.99
C LEU A 231 -4.37 13.72 -10.02
N ASP A 232 -5.34 14.43 -9.47
CA ASP A 232 -5.24 15.89 -9.26
C ASP A 232 -4.20 16.23 -8.16
N GLU A 233 -3.54 17.39 -8.25
CA GLU A 233 -2.53 17.81 -7.27
C GLU A 233 -3.12 18.06 -5.87
N GLN A 234 -4.31 18.65 -5.79
CA GLN A 234 -4.99 18.86 -4.51
C GLN A 234 -5.38 17.52 -3.87
N CYS A 235 -5.85 16.57 -4.68
CA CYS A 235 -6.14 15.21 -4.24
C CYS A 235 -4.90 14.52 -3.67
N ARG A 236 -3.76 14.57 -4.36
CA ARG A 236 -2.48 14.04 -3.85
C ARG A 236 -2.08 14.68 -2.54
N ARG A 237 -2.09 16.01 -2.49
CA ARG A 237 -1.71 16.76 -1.29
C ARG A 237 -2.59 16.37 -0.10
N ILE A 238 -3.92 16.34 -0.27
CA ILE A 238 -4.83 15.96 0.82
C ILE A 238 -4.61 14.50 1.24
N THR A 239 -4.37 13.60 0.29
CA THR A 239 -4.05 12.20 0.60
C THR A 239 -2.83 12.12 1.52
N GLN A 240 -1.72 12.77 1.14
CA GLN A 240 -0.45 12.66 1.85
C GLN A 240 -0.43 13.43 3.18
N GLU A 241 -1.02 14.62 3.24
CA GLU A 241 -0.93 15.49 4.42
C GLU A 241 -2.05 15.22 5.45
N TYR A 242 -3.22 14.72 5.03
CA TYR A 242 -4.41 14.64 5.91
C TYR A 242 -5.07 13.27 5.98
N VAL A 243 -4.75 12.31 5.11
CA VAL A 243 -5.39 10.98 5.18
C VAL A 243 -4.40 9.90 5.58
N VAL A 244 -3.25 9.83 4.90
CA VAL A 244 -2.18 8.87 5.19
C VAL A 244 -1.67 8.96 6.64
N PRO A 245 -1.38 10.15 7.21
CA PRO A 245 -0.79 10.24 8.55
C PRO A 245 -1.72 9.76 9.66
N VAL A 246 -3.03 10.00 9.52
CA VAL A 246 -4.03 9.56 10.50
C VAL A 246 -4.31 8.07 10.35
N SER A 247 -4.34 7.57 9.11
CA SER A 247 -4.64 6.16 8.76
C SER A 247 -6.03 5.68 9.21
N TYR A 248 -6.40 4.46 8.80
CA TYR A 248 -7.58 3.75 9.31
C TYR A 248 -7.27 2.91 10.56
N PHE A 249 -6.02 2.89 10.99
CA PHE A 249 -5.54 1.97 12.01
C PHE A 249 -5.84 2.50 13.41
N CYS A 250 -6.55 1.72 14.22
CA CYS A 250 -6.75 1.96 15.67
C CYS A 250 -7.33 3.32 16.07
N ASN A 251 -8.01 4.01 15.15
CA ASN A 251 -8.74 5.25 15.40
C ASN A 251 -10.03 5.25 14.54
N ASN A 252 -10.94 6.19 14.78
CA ASN A 252 -12.22 6.22 14.08
C ASN A 252 -12.53 7.49 13.29
N LEU A 253 -11.56 8.38 13.06
CA LEU A 253 -11.79 9.65 12.37
C LEU A 253 -12.50 9.46 11.03
N PHE A 254 -12.06 8.45 10.28
CA PHE A 254 -12.58 8.14 8.95
C PHE A 254 -13.58 6.99 8.92
N LEU A 255 -13.84 6.33 10.06
CA LEU A 255 -14.64 5.09 10.13
C LEU A 255 -16.06 5.28 10.65
N THR A 256 -16.41 6.51 11.03
CA THR A 256 -17.76 6.87 11.50
C THR A 256 -18.26 8.16 10.87
N ASP A 257 -19.57 8.32 10.84
CA ASP A 257 -20.20 9.59 10.49
C ASP A 257 -20.14 10.54 11.68
N TRP A 258 -19.62 11.74 11.46
CA TRP A 258 -19.56 12.82 12.44
C TRP A 258 -19.44 14.18 11.73
N ASP A 259 -19.82 15.25 12.43
CA ASP A 259 -19.61 16.64 12.02
C ASP A 259 -19.47 17.52 13.27
N MET A 260 -19.26 18.83 13.09
CA MET A 260 -19.11 19.79 14.19
C MET A 260 -20.32 19.88 15.12
N SER A 261 -21.50 19.38 14.73
CA SER A 261 -22.67 19.32 15.60
C SER A 261 -22.73 18.05 16.46
N SER A 262 -21.93 17.03 16.13
CA SER A 262 -21.97 15.71 16.75
C SER A 262 -20.58 15.05 16.81
N LEU A 263 -19.78 15.44 17.81
CA LEU A 263 -18.45 14.88 18.06
C LEU A 263 -18.46 13.64 18.98
N GLU A 264 -19.61 13.27 19.55
CA GLU A 264 -19.73 12.22 20.59
C GLU A 264 -19.16 10.84 20.19
N LYS A 265 -19.12 10.56 18.88
CA LYS A 265 -18.60 9.29 18.37
C LYS A 265 -17.09 9.28 18.22
N LEU A 266 -16.44 10.44 18.19
CA LEU A 266 -15.00 10.53 17.98
C LEU A 266 -14.22 10.15 19.23
N GLU A 267 -13.11 9.46 18.98
CA GLU A 267 -12.19 9.01 20.02
C GLU A 267 -10.88 9.76 19.93
N PHE A 268 -10.88 11.01 20.41
CA PHE A 268 -9.70 11.90 20.35
C PHE A 268 -8.46 11.28 20.99
N ASN A 269 -8.64 10.50 22.07
CA ASN A 269 -7.53 9.84 22.77
C ASN A 269 -6.87 8.77 21.89
N ASP A 270 -7.64 8.15 20.99
CA ASP A 270 -7.14 7.15 20.05
C ASP A 270 -6.48 7.80 18.82
N LEU A 271 -6.84 9.06 18.51
CA LEU A 271 -6.25 9.86 17.44
C LEU A 271 -4.93 10.52 17.83
N PHE A 272 -4.76 10.83 19.11
CA PHE A 272 -3.66 11.66 19.60
C PHE A 272 -2.27 11.19 19.13
N GLU A 273 -1.98 9.88 19.16
CA GLU A 273 -0.65 9.38 18.78
C GLU A 273 -0.32 9.59 17.29
N PHE A 274 -1.33 9.56 16.42
CA PHE A 274 -1.16 9.81 14.98
C PHE A 274 -0.93 11.28 14.71
N LEU A 275 -1.76 12.14 15.32
CA LEU A 275 -1.63 13.60 15.19
C LEU A 275 -0.35 14.13 15.84
N TYR A 276 0.08 13.52 16.94
CA TYR A 276 1.36 13.80 17.58
C TYR A 276 2.54 13.46 16.66
N ALA A 277 2.48 12.30 16.01
CA ALA A 277 3.53 11.87 15.10
C ALA A 277 3.67 12.82 13.91
N GLU A 278 2.54 13.31 13.39
CA GLU A 278 2.51 14.33 12.35
C GLU A 278 3.05 15.68 12.84
N GLU A 279 2.55 16.19 13.97
CA GLU A 279 2.92 17.51 14.49
C GLU A 279 4.42 17.61 14.85
N TYR A 280 5.00 16.54 15.39
CA TYR A 280 6.38 16.55 15.89
C TYR A 280 7.36 15.74 15.05
N GLY A 281 6.90 15.09 13.98
CA GLY A 281 7.74 14.24 13.10
C GLY A 281 8.37 13.04 13.82
N LYS A 282 7.80 12.60 14.95
CA LYS A 282 8.32 11.48 15.76
C LYS A 282 7.22 10.72 16.46
N ARG A 283 7.39 9.41 16.61
CA ARG A 283 6.44 8.58 17.36
C ARG A 283 6.45 8.93 18.85
N LEU A 284 5.29 8.75 19.48
CA LEU A 284 5.13 8.91 20.92
C LEU A 284 5.98 7.86 21.67
N GLU A 285 6.73 8.31 22.68
CA GLU A 285 7.43 7.42 23.60
C GLU A 285 6.46 6.95 24.70
N ASN A 286 5.78 5.82 24.45
CA ASN A 286 4.65 5.34 25.26
C ASN A 286 4.95 5.24 26.76
N GLU A 287 6.18 4.89 27.14
CA GLU A 287 6.61 4.75 28.53
C GLU A 287 6.52 6.06 29.32
N ALA A 288 6.61 7.21 28.64
CA ALA A 288 6.53 8.53 29.26
C ALA A 288 5.10 8.93 29.66
N TYR A 289 4.07 8.24 29.15
CA TYR A 289 2.66 8.63 29.27
C TYR A 289 1.80 7.64 30.06
N GLY A 290 2.41 6.86 30.96
CA GLY A 290 1.72 5.88 31.79
C GLY A 290 0.60 6.45 32.69
N ASP A 291 0.71 7.75 33.04
CA ASP A 291 -0.29 8.48 33.85
C ASP A 291 -1.26 9.32 33.00
N GLY A 292 -1.26 9.14 31.68
CA GLY A 292 -2.05 9.90 30.71
C GLY A 292 -1.27 11.02 30.01
N ILE A 293 -1.88 11.64 29.00
CA ILE A 293 -1.29 12.78 28.28
C ILE A 293 -1.52 14.08 29.08
N PRO A 294 -0.48 14.89 29.35
CA PRO A 294 -0.64 16.17 30.00
C PRO A 294 -1.62 17.10 29.27
N LYS A 295 -2.43 17.85 30.03
CA LYS A 295 -3.48 18.73 29.50
C LYS A 295 -3.04 19.58 28.30
N GLN A 296 -2.00 20.37 28.52
CA GLN A 296 -1.50 21.36 27.55
C GLN A 296 -1.02 20.70 26.25
N GLU A 297 -0.41 19.52 26.34
CA GLU A 297 0.10 18.80 25.17
C GLU A 297 -1.04 18.20 24.36
N PHE A 298 -2.01 17.56 25.02
CA PHE A 298 -3.19 17.00 24.38
C PHE A 298 -4.00 18.07 23.64
N GLU A 299 -4.38 19.14 24.35
CA GLU A 299 -5.18 20.24 23.79
C GLU A 299 -4.45 20.98 22.67
N SER A 300 -3.13 21.16 22.79
CA SER A 300 -2.34 21.78 21.74
C SER A 300 -2.35 20.94 20.46
N VAL A 301 -2.15 19.62 20.55
CA VAL A 301 -2.15 18.74 19.37
C VAL A 301 -3.55 18.67 18.78
N ILE A 302 -4.59 18.34 19.56
CA ILE A 302 -5.96 18.24 19.03
C ILE A 302 -6.41 19.57 18.42
N GLY A 303 -6.13 20.69 19.07
CA GLY A 303 -6.47 22.02 18.59
C GLY A 303 -5.74 22.48 17.32
N GLN A 304 -4.68 21.80 16.87
CA GLN A 304 -4.10 22.05 15.55
C GLN A 304 -4.96 21.47 14.43
N TYR A 305 -5.63 20.34 14.67
CA TYR A 305 -6.33 19.57 13.64
C TYR A 305 -7.86 19.70 13.69
N PHE A 306 -8.40 20.20 14.80
CA PHE A 306 -9.83 20.44 15.00
C PHE A 306 -10.08 21.88 15.45
N ASP A 307 -11.09 22.52 14.88
CA ASP A 307 -11.53 23.87 15.28
C ASP A 307 -12.67 23.79 16.30
N ILE A 308 -12.34 23.28 17.49
CA ILE A 308 -13.28 23.05 18.60
C ILE A 308 -12.80 23.78 19.86
N SER A 309 -13.72 24.04 20.78
CA SER A 309 -13.38 24.75 22.02
C SER A 309 -12.56 23.86 22.97
N VAL A 310 -11.80 24.47 23.87
CA VAL A 310 -11.10 23.72 24.94
C VAL A 310 -12.09 22.95 25.82
N ASP A 311 -13.27 23.53 26.09
CA ASP A 311 -14.34 22.85 26.84
C ASP A 311 -14.82 21.58 26.11
N ASP A 312 -14.93 21.62 24.78
CA ASP A 312 -15.26 20.44 23.96
C ASP A 312 -14.13 19.40 24.02
N ILE A 313 -12.86 19.82 23.92
CA ILE A 313 -11.71 18.90 24.04
C ILE A 313 -11.71 18.23 25.42
N GLU A 314 -11.94 18.99 26.49
CA GLU A 314 -12.01 18.45 27.85
C GLU A 314 -13.16 17.45 28.01
N GLN A 315 -14.34 17.78 27.47
CA GLN A 315 -15.53 16.94 27.53
C GLN A 315 -15.35 15.64 26.75
N TYR A 316 -15.00 15.72 25.47
CA TYR A 316 -14.92 14.57 24.58
C TYR A 316 -13.63 13.75 24.79
N GLY A 317 -12.53 14.41 25.14
CA GLY A 317 -11.26 13.75 25.53
C GLY A 317 -11.27 13.17 26.94
N ARG A 318 -12.27 13.52 27.77
CA ARG A 318 -12.46 13.03 29.14
C ARG A 318 -11.34 13.43 30.07
N TYR A 319 -11.08 14.73 30.10
CA TYR A 319 -10.05 15.31 30.96
C TYR A 319 -10.27 14.92 32.43
N ASP A 320 -9.23 14.35 33.05
CA ASP A 320 -9.21 14.05 34.48
C ASP A 320 -8.58 15.24 35.22
N SER A 321 -9.41 16.12 35.76
CA SER A 321 -8.94 17.31 36.50
C SER A 321 -8.19 16.97 37.80
N ALA A 322 -8.39 15.78 38.37
CA ALA A 322 -7.67 15.35 39.57
C ALA A 322 -6.24 14.90 39.23
N LYS A 323 -6.04 14.30 38.05
CA LYS A 323 -4.71 13.90 37.54
C LYS A 323 -4.02 14.97 36.72
N GLY A 324 -4.77 15.91 36.15
CA GLY A 324 -4.24 16.91 35.22
C GLY A 324 -3.90 16.35 33.83
N SER A 325 -4.54 15.24 33.45
CA SER A 325 -4.21 14.51 32.21
C SER A 325 -5.43 13.93 31.50
N TYR A 326 -5.24 13.60 30.23
CA TYR A 326 -6.18 12.85 29.40
C TYR A 326 -5.85 11.35 29.44
N PRO A 327 -6.85 10.45 29.57
CA PRO A 327 -6.60 9.01 29.56
C PRO A 327 -5.94 8.55 28.26
N PHE A 328 -4.87 7.77 28.37
CA PHE A 328 -4.15 7.25 27.20
C PHE A 328 -3.71 5.81 27.40
N HIS A 329 -3.83 5.04 26.33
CA HIS A 329 -3.36 3.67 26.24
C HIS A 329 -2.63 3.52 24.92
N ALA A 330 -1.36 3.12 24.98
CA ALA A 330 -0.58 2.80 23.79
C ALA A 330 -1.20 1.65 22.99
N ILE A 331 -1.08 1.68 21.66
CA ILE A 331 -1.50 0.56 20.82
C ILE A 331 -0.68 -0.68 21.16
N GLY A 332 -1.39 -1.76 21.48
CA GLY A 332 -0.84 -3.06 21.78
C GLY A 332 -1.65 -4.17 21.11
N ILE A 333 -1.14 -5.40 21.18
CA ILE A 333 -1.77 -6.55 20.52
C ILE A 333 -3.13 -6.94 21.16
N ARG A 334 -3.38 -6.51 22.40
CA ARG A 334 -4.58 -6.87 23.18
C ARG A 334 -5.68 -5.81 23.19
N ASN A 335 -5.38 -4.59 22.74
CA ASN A 335 -6.30 -3.45 22.75
C ASN A 335 -6.48 -2.88 21.34
N ARG A 336 -6.50 -3.75 20.33
CA ARG A 336 -6.81 -3.41 18.94
C ARG A 336 -7.61 -4.52 18.27
N VAL A 337 -8.38 -4.16 17.26
CA VAL A 337 -9.01 -5.14 16.37
C VAL A 337 -7.94 -5.75 15.47
N GLN A 338 -7.89 -7.09 15.40
CA GLN A 338 -6.94 -7.80 14.52
C GLN A 338 -7.63 -8.02 13.16
N GLN A 339 -7.41 -7.08 12.25
CA GLN A 339 -7.93 -7.12 10.88
C GLN A 339 -6.86 -6.56 9.93
N LEU A 340 -6.79 -7.13 8.73
CA LEU A 340 -6.05 -6.52 7.64
C LEU A 340 -6.65 -5.14 7.33
N GLN A 341 -5.78 -4.12 7.28
CA GLN A 341 -6.20 -2.77 6.94
C GLN A 341 -6.17 -2.58 5.43
N PRO A 342 -6.96 -1.64 4.88
CA PRO A 342 -6.74 -1.19 3.51
C PRO A 342 -5.27 -0.80 3.33
N SER A 343 -4.66 -1.20 2.21
CA SER A 343 -3.23 -1.03 1.99
C SER A 343 -2.83 0.44 1.95
N PHE A 344 -3.63 1.30 1.31
CA PHE A 344 -3.42 2.75 1.31
C PHE A 344 -4.67 3.53 0.87
N PRO A 345 -4.88 4.77 1.35
CA PRO A 345 -5.93 5.66 0.86
C PRO A 345 -5.54 6.37 -0.45
N GLU A 346 -6.52 6.68 -1.29
CA GLU A 346 -6.39 7.64 -2.40
C GLU A 346 -7.59 8.61 -2.38
N VAL A 347 -7.35 9.91 -2.23
CA VAL A 347 -8.38 10.92 -2.49
C VAL A 347 -8.56 10.99 -4.00
N VAL A 348 -9.74 10.69 -4.52
CA VAL A 348 -9.98 10.67 -5.98
C VAL A 348 -10.69 11.92 -6.48
N ARG A 349 -11.30 12.68 -5.57
CA ARG A 349 -12.04 13.91 -5.89
C ARG A 349 -12.01 14.87 -4.72
N CYS A 350 -11.68 16.12 -4.99
CA CYS A 350 -11.91 17.24 -4.08
C CYS A 350 -13.06 18.10 -4.60
N THR A 351 -13.89 18.61 -3.71
CA THR A 351 -14.99 19.52 -4.05
C THR A 351 -14.99 20.68 -3.08
N GLU A 352 -14.85 21.90 -3.61
CA GLU A 352 -15.00 23.12 -2.81
C GLU A 352 -16.48 23.39 -2.59
N ASN A 353 -16.86 23.58 -1.33
CA ASN A 353 -18.23 23.86 -0.91
C ASN A 353 -18.48 25.37 -0.83
N GLU A 354 -19.75 25.78 -0.84
CA GLU A 354 -20.14 27.20 -0.79
C GLU A 354 -19.69 27.92 0.50
N ASP A 355 -19.51 27.16 1.59
CA ASP A 355 -19.04 27.66 2.89
C ASP A 355 -17.51 27.77 3.00
N GLY A 356 -16.78 27.47 1.92
CA GLY A 356 -15.32 27.53 1.85
C GLY A 356 -14.60 26.29 2.38
N THR A 357 -15.34 25.26 2.82
CA THR A 357 -14.76 23.95 3.15
C THR A 357 -14.44 23.15 1.87
N VAL A 358 -13.60 22.13 2.02
CA VAL A 358 -13.30 21.16 0.96
C VAL A 358 -13.75 19.78 1.40
N THR A 359 -14.60 19.14 0.60
CA THR A 359 -14.92 17.71 0.78
C THR A 359 -14.02 16.87 -0.13
N ALA A 360 -13.22 16.02 0.48
CA ALA A 360 -12.37 15.05 -0.19
C ALA A 360 -13.02 13.66 -0.15
N TYR A 361 -13.32 13.11 -1.32
CA TYR A 361 -13.82 11.74 -1.47
C TYR A 361 -12.63 10.79 -1.59
N VAL A 362 -12.55 9.88 -0.63
CA VAL A 362 -11.43 8.95 -0.43
C VAL A 362 -11.87 7.54 -0.78
N GLU A 363 -11.05 6.85 -1.55
CA GLU A 363 -11.18 5.43 -1.83
C GLU A 363 -9.90 4.73 -1.36
N ALA A 364 -10.03 3.90 -0.33
CA ALA A 364 -8.95 3.06 0.16
C ALA A 364 -8.78 1.83 -0.73
N VAL A 365 -7.55 1.59 -1.18
CA VAL A 365 -7.15 0.45 -2.01
C VAL A 365 -6.78 -0.72 -1.10
N SER A 366 -7.14 -1.95 -1.51
CA SER A 366 -6.59 -3.17 -0.93
C SER A 366 -5.89 -3.97 -2.03
N ILE A 367 -4.57 -4.04 -1.94
CA ILE A 367 -3.74 -4.82 -2.86
C ILE A 367 -4.03 -6.31 -2.66
N GLU A 368 -4.16 -6.75 -1.41
CA GLU A 368 -4.38 -8.15 -1.05
C GLU A 368 -5.68 -8.69 -1.63
N GLU A 369 -6.73 -7.87 -1.65
CA GLU A 369 -8.04 -8.22 -2.22
C GLU A 369 -8.16 -7.86 -3.72
N GLY A 370 -7.12 -7.26 -4.33
CA GLY A 370 -7.16 -6.85 -5.73
C GLY A 370 -8.14 -5.71 -6.03
N MET A 371 -8.52 -4.91 -5.03
CA MET A 371 -9.56 -3.87 -5.14
C MET A 371 -8.97 -2.46 -5.13
N ASP A 372 -9.21 -1.68 -6.19
CA ASP A 372 -8.87 -0.25 -6.22
C ASP A 372 -9.82 0.67 -5.40
N CYS A 373 -10.85 0.06 -4.80
CA CYS A 373 -11.77 0.65 -3.84
C CYS A 373 -12.35 -0.43 -2.89
N TYR A 374 -11.66 -0.69 -1.79
CA TYR A 374 -12.11 -1.59 -0.71
C TYR A 374 -13.03 -0.88 0.31
N TYR A 375 -12.70 0.37 0.62
CA TYR A 375 -13.43 1.21 1.58
C TYR A 375 -13.51 2.64 1.06
N ALA A 376 -14.62 3.34 1.28
CA ALA A 376 -14.79 4.71 0.83
C ALA A 376 -15.46 5.61 1.87
N HIS A 377 -15.04 6.86 1.92
CA HIS A 377 -15.61 7.89 2.78
C HIS A 377 -15.39 9.30 2.22
N GLU A 378 -16.13 10.27 2.74
CA GLU A 378 -15.93 11.69 2.49
C GLU A 378 -15.45 12.38 3.76
N VAL A 379 -14.22 12.89 3.75
CA VAL A 379 -13.73 13.77 4.80
C VAL A 379 -13.95 15.22 4.38
N THR A 380 -14.52 16.02 5.27
CA THR A 380 -14.69 17.46 5.06
C THR A 380 -13.67 18.22 5.88
N LEU A 381 -12.99 19.15 5.21
CA LEU A 381 -11.87 19.92 5.73
C LEU A 381 -12.20 21.40 5.71
N GLY A 382 -12.14 22.06 6.85
CA GLY A 382 -12.21 23.52 6.98
C GLY A 382 -10.83 24.15 6.75
N ARG A 383 -10.79 25.40 6.28
CA ARG A 383 -9.53 26.16 6.09
C ARG A 383 -9.32 27.14 7.23
N ARG A 384 -8.13 27.15 7.81
CA ARG A 384 -7.67 28.18 8.77
C ARG A 384 -7.08 29.40 8.05
N GLU A 385 -6.94 30.50 8.79
CA GLU A 385 -6.36 31.75 8.27
C GLU A 385 -4.92 31.57 7.75
N ASP A 386 -4.17 30.63 8.32
CA ASP A 386 -2.80 30.28 7.91
C ASP A 386 -2.75 29.35 6.68
N GLY A 387 -3.90 28.94 6.16
CA GLY A 387 -4.04 28.06 5.00
C GLY A 387 -4.00 26.56 5.31
N ARG A 388 -3.82 26.15 6.57
CA ARG A 388 -3.90 24.74 6.97
C ARG A 388 -5.34 24.26 6.98
N TYR A 389 -5.53 22.96 6.73
CA TYR A 389 -6.83 22.33 6.89
C TYR A 389 -7.05 21.79 8.31
N VAL A 390 -8.30 21.81 8.74
CA VAL A 390 -8.78 21.15 9.96
C VAL A 390 -9.93 20.21 9.61
N TYR A 391 -10.07 19.11 10.35
CA TYR A 391 -11.18 18.19 10.17
C TYR A 391 -12.47 18.81 10.73
N VAL A 392 -13.52 18.82 9.92
CA VAL A 392 -14.85 19.34 10.33
C VAL A 392 -15.98 18.33 10.15
N GLY A 393 -15.71 17.20 9.48
CA GLY A 393 -16.65 16.10 9.42
C GLY A 393 -16.13 14.93 8.61
N ASN A 394 -16.79 13.78 8.77
CA ASN A 394 -16.60 12.61 7.94
C ASN A 394 -17.94 11.92 7.69
N ARG A 395 -18.10 11.33 6.50
CA ARG A 395 -19.24 10.48 6.18
C ARG A 395 -18.76 9.22 5.48
N VAL A 396 -19.14 8.07 6.01
CA VAL A 396 -18.82 6.76 5.43
C VAL A 396 -19.72 6.51 4.22
N ASP A 397 -19.10 6.18 3.09
CA ASP A 397 -19.83 5.73 1.89
C ASP A 397 -20.06 4.21 1.99
N ARG A 398 -21.17 3.87 2.63
CA ARG A 398 -21.55 2.47 2.89
C ARG A 398 -21.96 1.70 1.64
N GLU A 399 -22.38 2.41 0.59
CA GLU A 399 -22.82 1.78 -0.66
C GLU A 399 -21.61 1.36 -1.50
N ARG A 400 -20.57 2.21 -1.52
CA ARG A 400 -19.32 1.95 -2.25
C ARG A 400 -18.35 1.06 -1.49
N SER A 401 -18.43 1.02 -0.15
CA SER A 401 -17.51 0.24 0.67
C SER A 401 -17.81 -1.26 0.62
N TYR A 402 -16.83 -2.06 0.23
CA TYR A 402 -16.89 -3.52 0.35
C TYR A 402 -16.85 -3.93 1.83
N CYS A 403 -15.94 -3.34 2.60
CA CYS A 403 -15.85 -3.55 4.03
C CYS A 403 -15.39 -2.26 4.74
N ILE A 404 -16.07 -1.90 5.82
CA ILE A 404 -15.64 -0.82 6.70
C ILE A 404 -14.62 -1.41 7.67
N PRO A 405 -13.38 -0.86 7.75
CA PRO A 405 -12.41 -1.30 8.75
C PRO A 405 -13.02 -1.30 10.16
N ALA A 406 -12.87 -2.42 10.85
CA ALA A 406 -13.44 -2.60 12.16
C ALA A 406 -12.62 -1.85 13.20
N TYR A 407 -13.31 -1.11 14.05
CA TYR A 407 -12.72 -0.33 15.11
C TYR A 407 -13.45 -0.58 16.43
N ARG A 408 -12.67 -0.54 17.51
CA ARG A 408 -13.16 -0.56 18.88
C ARG A 408 -12.27 0.37 19.69
N ALA A 409 -12.85 1.28 20.46
CA ALA A 409 -12.09 2.22 21.26
C ALA A 409 -11.20 1.49 22.28
N ARG A 410 -9.95 1.94 22.44
CA ARG A 410 -8.96 1.19 23.25
C ARG A 410 -9.41 0.98 24.70
N ARG A 411 -10.06 1.98 25.29
CA ARG A 411 -10.65 1.89 26.63
C ARG A 411 -11.68 0.76 26.79
N GLU A 412 -12.32 0.31 25.70
CA GLU A 412 -13.38 -0.70 25.78
C GLU A 412 -12.82 -2.12 25.91
N PHE A 413 -11.52 -2.30 25.66
CA PHE A 413 -10.83 -3.55 25.94
C PHE A 413 -10.59 -3.74 27.45
N GLU A 414 -10.69 -2.67 28.24
CA GLU A 414 -10.60 -2.72 29.69
C GLU A 414 -11.92 -3.20 30.29
N GLY A 415 -11.98 -4.49 30.61
CA GLY A 415 -13.18 -5.13 31.16
C GLY A 415 -13.43 -6.55 30.66
N ALA A 416 -12.74 -6.97 29.58
CA ALA A 416 -12.70 -8.36 29.15
C ALA A 416 -11.70 -9.14 30.03
N LYS A 417 -12.12 -9.50 31.25
CA LYS A 417 -11.44 -10.51 32.08
C LYS A 417 -12.06 -11.88 31.90
#